data_AF-A0A392SI19-F1
#
_entry.id   AF-A0A392SI19-F1
#
_cell.length_a   1.000
_cell.length_b   1.000
_cell.length_c   1.000
_cell.angle_alpha   90.00
_cell.angle_beta   90.00
_cell.angle_gamma   90.00
#
_symmetry.space_group_name_H-M   'P 1'
#
loop_
_entity.id
_entity.type
_entity.pdbx_description
1 polymer ?
#
loop_
_entity_poly.entity_id
_entity_poly.type
_entity_poly.pdbx_seq_one_letter_code
_entity_poly.pdbx_strand_id
1 'polypeptide(L)' 'DAPVERIAGADVPMPYAANLERLAVPQVEDIVRAAKRACHRSVPMAAAA' A
#
# COMPACT_ATOMS: atom_id res chain seq x y z
N ASP A 1 16.77 -11.17 4.61
CA ASP A 1 16.82 -10.07 5.61
C ASP A 1 16.39 -8.77 5.00
N ALA A 2 15.49 -8.04 5.68
CA ALA A 2 14.99 -6.71 5.31
C ALA A 2 14.35 -6.04 6.55
N PRO A 3 14.33 -4.70 6.65
CA PRO A 3 13.66 -4.02 7.75
C PRO A 3 12.16 -4.32 7.77
N VAL A 4 11.59 -4.47 8.98
CA VAL A 4 10.17 -4.73 9.16
C VAL A 4 9.36 -3.46 8.84
N GLU A 5 8.43 -3.56 7.89
CA GLU A 5 7.48 -2.51 7.54
C GLU A 5 6.08 -2.85 8.09
N ARG A 6 5.32 -1.84 8.53
CA ARG A 6 3.93 -2.01 8.99
C ARG A 6 2.98 -1.41 7.98
N ILE A 7 1.95 -2.17 7.63
CA ILE A 7 0.84 -1.72 6.78
C ILE A 7 -0.37 -1.54 7.69
N ALA A 8 -0.92 -0.34 7.72
CA ALA A 8 -2.07 0.03 8.53
C ALA A 8 -3.01 0.92 7.72
N GLY A 9 -4.23 1.11 8.22
CA GLY A 9 -5.17 2.06 7.63
C GLY A 9 -4.62 3.49 7.65
N ALA A 10 -5.21 4.34 6.81
CA ALA A 10 -4.87 5.75 6.78
C ALA A 10 -5.13 6.38 8.17
N ASP A 11 -4.27 7.33 8.56
CA ASP A 11 -4.36 8.01 9.86
C ASP A 11 -5.46 9.08 9.87
N VAL A 12 -6.69 8.64 9.62
CA VAL A 12 -7.90 9.45 9.56
C VAL A 12 -9.07 8.65 10.14
N PRO A 13 -10.09 9.33 10.68
CA PRO A 13 -11.34 8.66 11.02
C PRO A 13 -11.95 7.97 9.79
N MET A 14 -12.56 6.79 9.98
CA MET A 14 -13.14 6.02 8.88
C MET A 14 -14.22 6.82 8.14
N PRO A 15 -14.03 7.09 6.84
CA PRO A 15 -14.98 7.87 6.05
C PRO A 15 -16.16 6.99 5.61
N TYR A 16 -17.34 7.60 5.50
CA TYR A 16 -18.55 6.91 5.04
C TYR A 16 -18.58 6.66 3.52
N ALA A 17 -17.97 7.53 2.73
CA ALA A 17 -18.01 7.41 1.28
C ALA A 17 -17.23 6.17 0.83
N ALA A 18 -17.88 5.24 0.12
CA ALA A 18 -17.33 3.93 -0.22
C ALA A 18 -15.97 3.98 -0.96
N ASN A 19 -15.75 5.01 -1.79
CA ASN A 19 -14.47 5.23 -2.45
C ASN A 19 -13.36 5.61 -1.46
N LEU A 20 -13.67 6.44 -0.46
CA LEU A 20 -12.72 6.86 0.57
C LEU A 20 -12.50 5.76 1.61
N GLU A 21 -13.53 4.98 1.94
CA GLU A 21 -13.43 3.84 2.85
C GLU A 21 -12.42 2.81 2.32
N ARG A 22 -12.50 2.52 1.01
CA ARG A 22 -11.54 1.64 0.31
C ARG A 22 -10.10 2.15 0.36
N LEU A 23 -9.90 3.46 0.35
CA LEU A 23 -8.57 4.07 0.44
C LEU A 23 -8.06 4.15 1.88
N ALA A 24 -8.97 4.16 2.86
CA ALA A 24 -8.62 4.20 4.27
C ALA A 24 -8.20 2.83 4.82
N VAL A 25 -8.67 1.73 4.22
CA VAL A 25 -8.34 0.36 4.62
C VAL A 25 -7.24 -0.22 3.73
N PRO A 26 -6.23 -0.93 4.29
CA PRO A 26 -5.20 -1.58 3.49
C PRO A 26 -5.75 -2.53 2.44
N GLN A 27 -5.28 -2.38 1.21
CA GLN A 27 -5.68 -3.25 0.10
C GLN A 27 -4.57 -4.25 -0.26
N VAL A 28 -4.92 -5.25 -1.07
CA VAL A 28 -3.99 -6.30 -1.54
C VAL A 28 -2.81 -5.68 -2.28
N GLU A 29 -3.05 -4.61 -3.04
CA GLU A 29 -2.03 -3.89 -3.79
C GLU A 29 -0.98 -3.28 -2.86
N ASP A 30 -1.37 -2.78 -1.70
CA ASP A 30 -0.46 -2.21 -0.70
C ASP A 30 0.45 -3.28 -0.11
N ILE A 31 -0.10 -4.46 0.17
CA ILE A 31 0.63 -5.64 0.65
C ILE A 31 1.65 -6.10 -0.39
N VAL A 32 1.24 -6.22 -1.66
CA VAL A 32 2.12 -6.62 -2.75
C VAL A 32 3.25 -5.60 -2.96
N ARG A 33 2.95 -4.29 -2.87
CA ARG A 33 3.95 -3.23 -2.97
C ARG A 33 4.94 -3.28 -1.82
N ALA A 34 4.49 -3.45 -0.58
CA ALA A 34 5.34 -3.60 0.60
C ALA A 34 6.23 -4.85 0.51
N ALA A 35 5.67 -5.99 0.09
CA ALA A 35 6.44 -7.22 -0.11
C ALA A 35 7.54 -7.04 -1.16
N LYS A 36 7.25 -6.36 -2.28
CA LYS A 36 8.25 -6.06 -3.32
C LYS A 36 9.35 -5.12 -2.82
N ARG A 37 9.01 -4.11 -2.01
CA ARG A 37 10.00 -3.23 -1.34
C ARG A 37 10.89 -4.02 -0.39
N ALA A 38 10.30 -4.88 0.45
CA ALA A 38 11.02 -5.73 1.38
C ALA A 38 11.98 -6.70 0.67
N CYS A 39 11.60 -7.21 -0.50
CA CYS A 39 12.46 -8.08 -1.31
C CYS A 39 13.44 -7.33 -2.23
N HIS A 40 13.60 -6.01 -2.08
CA HIS A 40 14.44 -5.14 -2.93
C HIS A 40 14.15 -5.26 -4.43
N ARG A 41 12.94 -5.69 -4.80
CA ARG A 41 12.47 -5.78 -6.18
C ARG A 41 11.76 -4.48 -6.51
N SER A 42 12.54 -3.45 -6.84
CA SER A 42 11.99 -2.22 -7.43
C SER A 42 11.34 -2.58 -8.77
N VAL A 43 10.01 -2.62 -8.80
CA VAL A 43 9.31 -2.53 -10.09
C VAL A 43 9.53 -1.10 -10.56
N PRO A 44 10.15 -0.87 -11.73
CA PRO A 44 10.24 0.47 -12.26
C PRO A 44 8.82 0.98 -12.50
N MET A 45 8.43 2.07 -11.83
CA MET A 45 7.23 2.84 -12.20
C MET A 45 7.50 3.66 -13.47
N ALA A 46 7.93 3.00 -14.54
CA ALA A 46 8.22 3.61 -15.83
C ALA A 46 7.69 2.71 -16.96
N ALA A 47 6.38 2.78 -17.18
CA ALA A 47 5.72 2.59 -18.47
C ALA A 47 4.21 2.83 -18.30
N ALA A 48 3.81 4.10 -18.21
CA ALA A 48 2.48 4.57 -18.59
C ALA A 48 2.56 6.09 -18.76
N ALA A 49 2.99 6.50 -19.96
CA ALA A 49 2.53 7.73 -20.58
C ALA A 49 1.13 7.49 -21.15
#